data_AF-A0A5E4YN01-F1
#
_entry.id   AF-A0A5E4YN01-F1
#
_cell.length_a   1.000
_cell.length_b   1.000
_cell.length_c   1.000
_cell.angle_alpha   90.00
_cell.angle_beta   90.00
_cell.angle_gamma   90.00
#
_symmetry.space_group_name_H-M   'P 1'
#
loop_
_entity.id
_entity.type
_entity.pdbx_description
1 polymer ?
#
loop_
_entity_poly.entity_id
_entity_poly.type
_entity_poly.pdbx_seq_one_letter_code
_entity_poly.pdbx_strand_id
1 'polypeptide(L)'
;MLIRATSDRKFAVRPVLDKRAPDLNWIGGTRMCMSNLADMLSAIHFAADRHKNQRRKDVEVSPYINHPIAVAHLLSTTGKITEVSVLQAAILHDTIEDTHTTFEELRLLFGQEVATLVAEVSDDKSQPKQLRKDLQVQHAAQKSHKAAMIKIADVTCNLRDLINAPPPQWSLERRKEYFGWAARVVAGLHCDNASLLRAFEIVRELGAGLHPGEVLDLER
;
A
#
# COMPACT_ATOMS: atom_id res chain seq x y z
N MET A 1 37.68 -39.31 0.41
CA MET A 1 37.59 -38.42 1.58
C MET A 1 36.18 -37.84 1.58
N LEU A 2 35.35 -38.23 2.54
CA LEU A 2 33.99 -37.72 2.77
C LEU A 2 34.05 -36.18 2.96
N ILE A 3 33.00 -35.42 2.62
CA ILE A 3 31.91 -35.06 3.54
C ILE A 3 30.62 -34.81 2.74
N ARG A 4 29.57 -35.57 3.08
CA ARG A 4 28.17 -35.26 2.78
C ARG A 4 27.72 -34.15 3.74
N ALA A 5 27.11 -33.09 3.22
CA ALA A 5 26.34 -32.14 4.03
C ALA A 5 24.84 -32.34 3.73
N THR A 6 24.17 -33.10 4.59
CA THR A 6 22.71 -33.10 4.69
C THR A 6 22.28 -31.85 5.43
N SER A 7 21.39 -31.04 4.85
CA SER A 7 20.69 -29.98 5.57
C SER A 7 19.22 -30.03 5.22
N ASP A 8 18.55 -31.01 5.81
CA ASP A 8 17.15 -30.91 6.17
C ASP A 8 17.03 -29.97 7.38
N ARG A 9 16.52 -28.75 7.18
CA ARG A 9 15.81 -27.99 8.22
C ARG A 9 14.68 -27.20 7.59
N LYS A 10 13.53 -27.85 7.48
CA LYS A 10 12.23 -27.17 7.37
C LYS A 10 11.99 -26.40 8.67
N PHE A 11 12.23 -25.09 8.67
CA PHE A 11 11.67 -24.21 9.70
C PHE A 11 10.20 -23.94 9.33
N ALA A 12 9.35 -24.92 9.64
CA ALA A 12 7.91 -24.69 9.70
C ALA A 12 7.61 -24.00 11.03
N VAL A 13 7.53 -22.68 11.02
CA VAL A 13 6.96 -21.94 12.16
C VAL A 13 5.46 -22.15 12.10
N ARG A 14 4.94 -23.08 12.92
CA ARG A 14 3.49 -23.20 13.14
C ARG A 14 3.03 -21.98 13.94
N PRO A 15 1.93 -21.30 13.59
CA PRO A 15 1.35 -20.32 14.48
C PRO A 15 0.72 -21.08 15.65
N VAL A 16 1.34 -21.00 16.82
CA VAL A 16 0.69 -21.39 18.07
C VAL A 16 -0.24 -20.23 18.45
N LEU A 17 -1.47 -20.28 17.96
CA LEU A 17 -2.57 -19.56 18.60
C LEU A 17 -3.00 -20.40 19.80
N ASP A 18 -2.37 -20.16 20.94
CA ASP A 18 -2.86 -20.69 22.21
C ASP A 18 -4.15 -19.95 22.60
N LYS A 19 -5.29 -20.64 22.53
CA LYS A 19 -6.62 -20.13 22.90
C LYS A 19 -6.94 -20.30 24.39
N ARG A 20 -5.94 -20.36 25.27
CA ARG A 20 -6.15 -20.44 26.72
C ARG A 20 -5.43 -19.33 27.48
N ALA A 21 -5.95 -18.12 27.36
CA ALA A 21 -5.73 -17.08 28.37
C ALA A 21 -7.04 -16.85 29.12
N PRO A 22 -7.06 -16.92 30.46
CA PRO A 22 -8.29 -16.76 31.23
C PRO A 22 -8.79 -15.32 31.20
N ASP A 23 -10.11 -15.16 31.25
CA ASP A 23 -10.82 -13.90 31.40
C ASP A 23 -10.29 -13.11 32.60
N LEU A 24 -9.46 -12.10 32.31
CA LEU A 24 -9.09 -11.07 33.27
C LEU A 24 -9.83 -9.78 32.89
N ASN A 25 -11.00 -9.63 33.50
CA ASN A 25 -11.62 -8.34 33.77
C ASN A 25 -10.63 -7.52 34.61
N TRP A 26 -10.08 -6.44 34.02
CA TRP A 26 -9.38 -5.42 34.79
C TRP A 26 -9.64 -4.03 34.24
N ILE A 27 -9.84 -3.12 35.18
CA ILE A 27 -10.40 -1.78 35.11
C ILE A 27 -9.34 -0.79 34.58
N GLY A 28 -9.70 0.08 33.63
CA GLY A 28 -9.01 1.36 33.40
C GLY A 28 -8.03 1.45 32.21
N GLY A 29 -8.53 1.93 31.07
CA GLY A 29 -7.87 2.92 30.20
C GLY A 29 -6.67 2.53 29.30
N THR A 30 -5.91 1.47 29.59
CA THR A 30 -4.58 1.28 28.96
C THR A 30 -4.54 0.18 27.88
N ARG A 31 -5.60 -0.62 27.73
CA ARG A 31 -5.61 -1.81 26.86
C ARG A 31 -5.69 -1.51 25.36
N MET A 32 -6.19 -0.33 24.98
CA MET A 32 -6.50 0.01 23.58
C MET A 32 -5.29 0.51 22.75
N CYS A 33 -4.23 0.99 23.41
CA CYS A 33 -3.03 1.48 22.71
C CYS A 33 -2.07 0.35 22.33
N MET A 34 -1.92 -0.65 23.22
CA MET A 34 -1.05 -1.80 22.95
C MET A 34 -1.62 -2.75 21.89
N SER A 35 -2.95 -2.87 21.78
CA SER A 35 -3.59 -3.65 20.70
C SER A 35 -3.29 -3.06 19.33
N ASN A 36 -3.46 -1.74 19.17
CA ASN A 36 -3.32 -1.07 17.87
C ASN A 36 -1.89 -1.17 17.30
N LEU A 37 -0.86 -1.10 18.16
CA LEU A 37 0.53 -1.27 17.71
C LEU A 37 0.80 -2.71 17.28
N ALA A 38 0.34 -3.70 18.06
CA ALA A 38 0.50 -5.11 17.72
C ALA A 38 -0.23 -5.46 16.40
N ASP A 39 -1.42 -4.88 16.18
CA ASP A 39 -2.20 -5.04 14.97
C ASP A 39 -1.49 -4.47 13.74
N MET A 40 -0.87 -3.29 13.87
CA MET A 40 -0.06 -2.69 12.81
C MET A 40 1.21 -3.50 12.52
N LEU A 41 1.93 -3.95 13.55
CA LEU A 41 3.12 -4.79 13.39
C LEU A 41 2.77 -6.12 12.69
N SER A 42 1.61 -6.69 12.99
CA SER A 42 1.12 -7.92 12.34
C SER A 42 0.88 -7.72 10.85
N ALA A 43 0.25 -6.60 10.46
CA ALA A 43 0.04 -6.27 9.04
C ALA A 43 1.36 -6.02 8.31
N ILE A 44 2.28 -5.27 8.92
CA ILE A 44 3.61 -4.99 8.34
C ILE A 44 4.40 -6.27 8.15
N HIS A 45 4.42 -7.14 9.18
CA HIS A 45 5.11 -8.42 9.11
C HIS A 45 4.53 -9.31 8.00
N PHE A 46 3.21 -9.40 7.89
CA PHE A 46 2.54 -10.15 6.83
C PHE A 46 2.86 -9.60 5.44
N ALA A 47 2.72 -8.29 5.23
CA ALA A 47 3.05 -7.66 3.95
C ALA A 47 4.52 -7.86 3.58
N ALA A 48 5.43 -7.76 4.55
CA ALA A 48 6.86 -7.98 4.35
C ALA A 48 7.17 -9.41 3.89
N ASP A 49 6.56 -10.43 4.52
CA ASP A 49 6.74 -11.82 4.09
C ASP A 49 6.14 -12.07 2.69
N ARG A 50 4.97 -11.52 2.40
CA ARG A 50 4.29 -11.67 1.10
C ARG A 50 5.06 -11.00 -0.04
N HIS A 51 5.64 -9.83 0.21
CA HIS A 51 6.40 -9.07 -0.79
C HIS A 51 7.93 -9.28 -0.70
N LYS A 52 8.43 -10.26 0.06
CA LYS A 52 9.88 -10.45 0.30
C LYS A 52 10.75 -10.56 -0.95
N ASN A 53 10.19 -11.10 -2.03
CA ASN A 53 10.87 -11.25 -3.32
C ASN A 53 10.49 -10.17 -4.35
N GLN A 54 9.54 -9.29 -4.02
CA GLN A 54 9.12 -8.21 -4.89
C GLN A 54 10.03 -6.98 -4.70
N ARG A 55 10.23 -6.22 -5.77
CA ARG A 55 11.05 -5.01 -5.81
C ARG A 55 10.32 -3.87 -6.51
N ARG A 56 10.67 -2.63 -6.16
CA ARG A 56 10.27 -1.45 -6.93
C ARG A 56 11.02 -1.41 -8.26
N LYS A 57 10.56 -0.53 -9.15
CA LYS A 57 11.08 -0.38 -10.53
C LYS A 57 11.99 0.83 -10.67
N ASP A 58 12.42 1.39 -9.55
CA ASP A 58 13.42 2.45 -9.44
C ASP A 58 14.82 1.92 -9.76
N VAL A 59 15.79 2.83 -9.83
CA VAL A 59 17.19 2.51 -10.17
C VAL A 59 17.83 1.60 -9.12
N GLU A 60 17.51 1.80 -7.84
CA GLU A 60 18.07 1.03 -6.72
C GLU A 60 17.41 -0.33 -6.54
N VAL A 61 16.31 -0.61 -7.26
CA VAL A 61 15.55 -1.86 -7.15
C VAL A 61 15.15 -2.09 -5.70
N SER A 62 14.54 -1.09 -5.07
CA SER A 62 14.31 -1.07 -3.63
C SER A 62 13.33 -2.18 -3.20
N PRO A 63 13.39 -2.64 -1.93
CA PRO A 63 12.40 -3.59 -1.40
C PRO A 63 10.97 -3.06 -1.54
N TYR A 64 10.04 -3.89 -2.03
CA TYR A 64 8.66 -3.45 -2.30
C TYR A 64 7.91 -3.00 -1.06
N ILE A 65 8.19 -3.61 0.11
CA ILE A 65 7.56 -3.28 1.40
C ILE A 65 7.67 -1.78 1.77
N ASN A 66 8.66 -1.06 1.24
CA ASN A 66 8.78 0.37 1.44
C ASN A 66 7.56 1.13 0.89
N HIS A 67 6.93 0.65 -0.20
CA HIS A 67 5.73 1.27 -0.79
C HIS A 67 4.51 1.19 0.13
N PRO A 68 4.01 0.01 0.55
CA PRO A 68 2.87 -0.04 1.46
C PRO A 68 3.10 0.74 2.76
N ILE A 69 4.33 0.73 3.31
CA ILE A 69 4.69 1.53 4.47
C ILE A 69 4.55 3.03 4.17
N ALA A 70 5.04 3.51 3.03
CA ALA A 70 4.92 4.91 2.62
C ALA A 70 3.44 5.33 2.43
N VAL A 71 2.61 4.45 1.87
CA VAL A 71 1.16 4.70 1.71
C VAL A 71 0.48 4.86 3.07
N ALA A 72 0.69 3.92 3.99
CA ALA A 72 0.13 4.02 5.34
C ALA A 72 0.66 5.23 6.12
N HIS A 73 1.95 5.55 5.96
CA HIS A 73 2.57 6.73 6.55
C HIS A 73 1.95 8.04 6.02
N LEU A 74 1.68 8.14 4.72
CA LEU A 74 1.00 9.30 4.12
C LEU A 74 -0.41 9.46 4.67
N LEU A 75 -1.18 8.39 4.78
CA LEU A 75 -2.52 8.40 5.38
C LEU A 75 -2.48 8.88 6.83
N SER A 76 -1.56 8.33 7.63
CA SER A 76 -1.46 8.69 9.05
C SER A 76 -0.98 10.13 9.26
N THR A 77 0.07 10.56 8.57
CA THR A 77 0.70 11.86 8.82
C THR A 77 0.02 13.02 8.12
N THR A 78 -0.42 12.83 6.88
CA THR A 78 -1.02 13.88 6.05
C THR A 78 -2.55 13.77 6.05
N GLY A 79 -3.07 12.56 5.84
CA GLY A 79 -4.51 12.29 5.90
C GLY A 79 -5.08 12.34 7.33
N LYS A 80 -4.22 12.34 8.37
CA LYS A 80 -4.61 12.30 9.79
C LYS A 80 -5.49 11.10 10.14
N ILE A 81 -5.34 9.99 9.41
CA ILE A 81 -6.10 8.77 9.63
C ILE A 81 -5.53 8.03 10.84
N THR A 82 -6.38 7.77 11.82
CA THR A 82 -6.05 7.02 13.04
C THR A 82 -6.74 5.67 13.11
N GLU A 83 -7.64 5.37 12.18
CA GLU A 83 -8.37 4.12 12.14
C GLU A 83 -7.47 2.97 11.69
N VAL A 84 -7.29 1.99 12.59
CA VAL A 84 -6.33 0.88 12.41
C VAL A 84 -6.68 0.04 11.18
N SER A 85 -7.96 -0.24 10.93
CA SER A 85 -8.39 -1.07 9.78
C SER A 85 -8.01 -0.42 8.44
N VAL A 86 -8.11 0.90 8.32
CA VAL A 86 -7.70 1.66 7.12
C VAL A 86 -6.18 1.63 6.95
N LEU A 87 -5.42 1.81 8.04
CA LEU A 87 -3.95 1.78 7.99
C LEU A 87 -3.42 0.36 7.70
N GLN A 88 -4.04 -0.69 8.27
CA GLN A 88 -3.74 -2.07 7.93
C GLN A 88 -4.06 -2.37 6.46
N ALA A 89 -5.22 -1.95 5.96
CA ALA A 89 -5.59 -2.12 4.56
C ALA A 89 -4.60 -1.41 3.63
N ALA A 90 -4.08 -0.22 4.00
CA ALA A 90 -3.03 0.46 3.25
C ALA A 90 -1.70 -0.33 3.24
N ILE A 91 -1.30 -0.92 4.36
CA ILE A 91 -0.11 -1.82 4.41
C ILE A 91 -0.31 -3.08 3.54
N LEU A 92 -1.55 -3.54 3.40
CA LEU A 92 -1.89 -4.80 2.75
C LEU A 92 -2.42 -4.64 1.30
N HIS A 93 -2.55 -3.40 0.80
CA HIS A 93 -3.35 -3.11 -0.40
C HIS A 93 -2.95 -3.89 -1.66
N ASP A 94 -1.66 -4.18 -1.83
CA ASP A 94 -1.14 -4.93 -2.98
C ASP A 94 -1.04 -6.44 -2.74
N THR A 95 -1.38 -6.94 -1.55
CA THR A 95 -1.13 -8.35 -1.22
C THR A 95 -2.00 -9.30 -2.04
N ILE A 96 -3.29 -8.98 -2.24
CA ILE A 96 -4.18 -9.76 -3.12
C ILE A 96 -3.73 -9.62 -4.58
N GLU A 97 -3.36 -8.41 -5.01
CA GLU A 97 -3.03 -8.14 -6.41
C GLU A 97 -1.71 -8.76 -6.85
N ASP A 98 -0.65 -8.66 -6.05
CA ASP A 98 0.73 -8.97 -6.46
C ASP A 98 1.29 -10.26 -5.83
N THR A 99 0.53 -10.94 -4.98
CA THR A 99 1.01 -12.13 -4.26
C THR A 99 -0.01 -13.27 -4.30
N HIS A 100 0.25 -14.36 -3.59
CA HIS A 100 -0.69 -15.49 -3.47
C HIS A 100 -1.70 -15.32 -2.33
N THR A 101 -1.81 -14.11 -1.76
CA THR A 101 -2.78 -13.82 -0.69
C THR A 101 -4.19 -13.82 -1.23
N THR A 102 -5.11 -14.38 -0.45
CA THR A 102 -6.54 -14.43 -0.79
C THR A 102 -7.36 -13.54 0.13
N PHE A 103 -8.55 -13.15 -0.34
CA PHE A 103 -9.52 -12.43 0.47
C PHE A 103 -9.84 -13.16 1.78
N GLU A 104 -10.11 -14.47 1.71
CA GLU A 104 -10.45 -15.28 2.89
C GLU A 104 -9.30 -15.35 3.89
N GLU A 105 -8.05 -15.41 3.42
CA GLU A 105 -6.89 -15.32 4.30
C GLU A 105 -6.86 -13.98 5.06
N LEU A 106 -7.04 -12.85 4.36
CA LEU A 106 -7.07 -11.55 5.02
C LEU A 106 -8.26 -11.43 5.98
N ARG A 107 -9.42 -11.96 5.62
CA ARG A 107 -10.62 -11.95 6.47
C ARG A 107 -10.38 -12.72 7.77
N LEU A 108 -9.69 -13.85 7.71
CA LEU A 108 -9.38 -14.68 8.89
C LEU A 108 -8.31 -14.05 9.79
N LEU A 109 -7.31 -13.36 9.21
CA LEU A 109 -6.16 -12.82 9.94
C LEU A 109 -6.39 -11.39 10.46
N PHE A 110 -7.07 -10.55 9.68
CA PHE A 110 -7.21 -9.10 9.93
C PHE A 110 -8.67 -8.65 10.02
N GLY A 111 -9.63 -9.54 9.79
CA GLY A 111 -11.05 -9.25 9.87
C GLY A 111 -11.68 -8.82 8.55
N GLN A 112 -13.02 -8.79 8.56
CA GLN A 112 -13.84 -8.53 7.37
C GLN A 112 -13.59 -7.15 6.76
N GLU A 113 -13.48 -6.12 7.60
CA GLU A 113 -13.31 -4.74 7.12
C GLU A 113 -12.01 -4.57 6.34
N VAL A 114 -10.87 -5.03 6.89
CA VAL A 114 -9.57 -4.95 6.22
C VAL A 114 -9.60 -5.71 4.90
N ALA A 115 -10.14 -6.93 4.89
CA ALA A 115 -10.24 -7.74 3.67
C ALA A 115 -11.09 -7.05 2.58
N THR A 116 -12.22 -6.46 2.96
CA THR A 116 -13.08 -5.70 2.05
C THR A 116 -12.35 -4.48 1.47
N LEU A 117 -11.68 -3.68 2.31
CA LEU A 117 -10.93 -2.52 1.83
C LEU A 117 -9.81 -2.91 0.86
N VAL A 118 -9.04 -3.96 1.17
CA VAL A 118 -7.97 -4.46 0.28
C VAL A 118 -8.56 -4.95 -1.05
N ALA A 119 -9.70 -5.66 -1.02
CA ALA A 119 -10.36 -6.10 -2.25
C ALA A 119 -10.85 -4.94 -3.12
N GLU A 120 -11.39 -3.87 -2.52
CA GLU A 120 -11.85 -2.68 -3.26
C GLU A 120 -10.73 -1.96 -4.02
N VAL A 121 -9.49 -2.08 -3.54
CA VAL A 121 -8.31 -1.42 -4.14
C VAL A 121 -7.41 -2.36 -4.93
N SER A 122 -7.75 -3.65 -5.03
CA SER A 122 -7.00 -4.65 -5.81
C SER A 122 -7.51 -4.74 -7.25
N ASP A 123 -6.61 -4.74 -8.22
CA ASP A 123 -6.97 -5.02 -9.62
C ASP A 123 -7.02 -6.53 -9.91
N ASP A 124 -7.91 -6.92 -10.84
CA ASP A 124 -7.92 -8.27 -11.42
C ASP A 124 -6.75 -8.47 -12.38
N LYS A 125 -5.68 -9.11 -11.92
CA LYS A 125 -4.47 -9.38 -12.71
C LYS A 125 -4.68 -10.25 -13.95
N SER A 126 -5.80 -10.97 -14.06
CA SER A 126 -6.09 -11.78 -15.26
C SER A 126 -6.36 -10.91 -16.49
N GLN A 127 -6.71 -9.63 -16.28
CA GLN A 127 -7.05 -8.70 -17.35
C GLN A 127 -5.81 -7.97 -17.91
N PRO A 128 -5.83 -7.57 -19.19
CA PRO A 128 -4.78 -6.77 -19.79
C PRO A 128 -4.55 -5.47 -19.03
N LYS A 129 -3.28 -5.08 -18.88
CA LYS A 129 -2.88 -3.90 -18.11
C LYS A 129 -3.64 -2.62 -18.48
N GLN A 130 -3.89 -2.40 -19.77
CA GLN A 130 -4.61 -1.21 -20.22
C GLN A 130 -6.07 -1.23 -19.76
N LEU A 131 -6.74 -2.39 -19.88
CA LEU A 131 -8.10 -2.56 -19.39
C LEU A 131 -8.18 -2.31 -17.88
N ARG A 132 -7.23 -2.81 -17.08
CA ARG A 132 -7.21 -2.54 -15.63
C ARG A 132 -7.12 -1.05 -15.32
N LYS A 133 -6.26 -0.31 -16.03
CA LYS A 133 -6.18 1.15 -15.89
C LYS A 133 -7.49 1.86 -16.20
N ASP A 134 -8.19 1.43 -17.24
CA ASP A 134 -9.46 2.02 -17.65
C ASP A 134 -10.57 1.68 -16.64
N LEU A 135 -10.61 0.45 -16.14
CA LEU A 135 -11.52 0.04 -15.06
C LEU A 135 -11.28 0.81 -13.75
N GLN A 136 -10.02 1.11 -13.41
CA GLN A 136 -9.73 1.94 -12.22
C GLN A 136 -10.37 3.33 -12.31
N VAL A 137 -10.47 3.92 -13.50
CA VAL A 137 -11.18 5.19 -13.72
C VAL A 137 -12.69 4.98 -13.67
N GLN A 138 -13.21 3.96 -14.36
CA GLN A 138 -14.66 3.69 -14.44
C GLN A 138 -15.27 3.34 -13.08
N HIS A 139 -14.55 2.56 -12.26
CA HIS A 139 -15.01 2.11 -10.95
C HIS A 139 -14.55 3.01 -9.81
N ALA A 140 -13.93 4.16 -10.09
CA ALA A 140 -13.47 5.08 -9.04
C ALA A 140 -14.62 5.51 -8.12
N ALA A 141 -15.76 5.92 -8.68
CA ALA A 141 -16.92 6.39 -7.93
C ALA A 141 -17.63 5.31 -7.10
N GLN A 142 -17.31 4.03 -7.35
CA GLN A 142 -17.90 2.88 -6.64
C GLN A 142 -17.12 2.53 -5.37
N LYS A 143 -15.89 3.02 -5.22
CA LYS A 143 -15.07 2.76 -4.03
C LYS A 143 -15.69 3.44 -2.81
N SER A 144 -15.66 2.75 -1.69
CA SER A 144 -15.99 3.34 -0.40
C SER A 144 -15.06 4.51 -0.09
N HIS A 145 -15.49 5.42 0.78
CA HIS A 145 -14.69 6.57 1.19
C HIS A 145 -13.31 6.17 1.74
N LYS A 146 -13.24 5.08 2.52
CA LYS A 146 -12.00 4.51 3.06
C LYS A 146 -11.08 3.97 1.97
N ALA A 147 -11.63 3.19 1.03
CA ALA A 147 -10.87 2.68 -0.13
C ALA A 147 -10.40 3.82 -1.04
N ALA A 148 -11.19 4.88 -1.20
CA ALA A 148 -10.81 6.08 -1.93
C ALA A 148 -9.59 6.77 -1.30
N MET A 149 -9.56 6.93 0.03
CA MET A 149 -8.38 7.47 0.72
C MET A 149 -7.12 6.61 0.48
N ILE A 150 -7.23 5.30 0.62
CA ILE A 150 -6.12 4.37 0.34
C ILE A 150 -5.63 4.55 -1.10
N LYS A 151 -6.56 4.61 -2.07
CA LYS A 151 -6.20 4.76 -3.47
C LYS A 151 -5.53 6.09 -3.79
N ILE A 152 -5.99 7.19 -3.20
CA ILE A 152 -5.34 8.50 -3.36
C ILE A 152 -3.92 8.45 -2.79
N ALA A 153 -3.73 7.84 -1.62
CA ALA A 153 -2.41 7.72 -1.02
C ALA A 153 -1.46 6.86 -1.87
N ASP A 154 -1.92 5.69 -2.35
CA ASP A 154 -1.17 4.82 -3.28
C ASP A 154 -0.71 5.59 -4.52
N VAL A 155 -1.64 6.23 -5.22
CA VAL A 155 -1.33 7.00 -6.44
C VAL A 155 -0.39 8.16 -6.12
N THR A 156 -0.58 8.87 -4.99
CA THR A 156 0.31 9.96 -4.57
C THR A 156 1.74 9.48 -4.33
N CYS A 157 1.92 8.35 -3.63
CA CYS A 157 3.22 7.74 -3.41
C CYS A 157 3.88 7.33 -4.74
N ASN A 158 3.13 6.69 -5.64
CA ASN A 158 3.65 6.32 -6.96
C ASN A 158 4.08 7.53 -7.80
N LEU A 159 3.35 8.65 -7.74
CA LEU A 159 3.75 9.88 -8.43
C LEU A 159 5.01 10.52 -7.82
N ARG A 160 5.17 10.49 -6.49
CA ARG A 160 6.40 10.94 -5.82
C ARG A 160 7.59 10.12 -6.26
N ASP A 161 7.45 8.80 -6.30
CA ASP A 161 8.51 7.91 -6.76
C ASP A 161 8.86 8.16 -8.24
N LEU A 162 7.85 8.47 -9.07
CA LEU A 162 8.06 8.81 -10.47
C LEU A 162 8.83 10.12 -10.69
N ILE A 163 8.70 11.08 -9.76
CA ILE A 163 9.47 12.34 -9.77
C ILE A 163 10.90 12.09 -9.31
N ASN A 164 11.07 11.40 -8.17
CA ASN A 164 12.36 11.27 -7.50
C ASN A 164 13.26 10.23 -8.17
N ALA A 165 12.71 9.07 -8.52
CA ALA A 165 13.45 7.92 -9.05
C ALA A 165 12.63 7.21 -10.13
N PRO A 166 12.38 7.87 -11.28
CA PRO A 166 11.58 7.31 -12.35
C PRO A 166 12.16 5.99 -12.85
N PRO A 167 11.32 5.01 -13.24
CA PRO A 167 11.82 3.77 -13.82
C PRO A 167 12.67 4.06 -15.08
N PRO A 168 13.90 3.52 -15.18
CA PRO A 168 14.84 3.85 -16.26
C PRO A 168 14.27 3.62 -17.68
N GLN A 169 13.42 2.60 -17.81
CA GLN A 169 12.79 2.17 -19.05
C GLN A 169 11.52 2.96 -19.41
N TRP A 170 11.10 3.95 -18.63
CA TRP A 170 9.92 4.77 -18.92
C TRP A 170 10.31 6.05 -19.66
N SER A 171 9.79 6.20 -20.89
CA SER A 171 9.84 7.44 -21.66
C SER A 171 9.12 8.60 -20.94
N LEU A 172 9.49 9.84 -21.27
CA LEU A 172 8.80 11.03 -20.75
C LEU A 172 7.30 11.00 -21.06
N GLU A 173 6.92 10.57 -22.27
CA GLU A 173 5.52 10.41 -22.68
C GLU A 173 4.76 9.45 -21.76
N ARG A 174 5.32 8.26 -21.51
CA ARG A 174 4.73 7.28 -20.60
C ARG A 174 4.58 7.81 -19.17
N ARG A 175 5.51 8.65 -18.72
CA ARG A 175 5.39 9.32 -17.41
C ARG A 175 4.20 10.29 -17.42
N LYS A 176 4.10 11.15 -18.44
CA LYS A 176 2.97 12.08 -18.61
C LYS A 176 1.62 11.36 -18.69
N GLU A 177 1.55 10.24 -19.42
CA GLU A 177 0.35 9.38 -19.45
C GLU A 177 -0.02 8.84 -18.07
N TYR A 178 0.97 8.47 -17.26
CA TYR A 178 0.73 7.99 -15.90
C TYR A 178 0.18 9.10 -15.00
N PHE A 179 0.71 10.33 -15.08
CA PHE A 179 0.15 11.49 -14.39
C PHE A 179 -1.30 11.80 -14.85
N GLY A 180 -1.56 11.76 -16.15
CA GLY A 180 -2.91 11.98 -16.69
C GLY A 180 -3.89 10.89 -16.27
N TRP A 181 -3.47 9.63 -16.24
CA TRP A 181 -4.27 8.52 -15.70
C TRP A 181 -4.55 8.70 -14.20
N ALA A 182 -3.54 9.04 -13.41
CA ALA A 182 -3.67 9.28 -11.98
C ALA A 182 -4.71 10.38 -11.68
N ALA A 183 -4.66 11.49 -12.42
CA ALA A 183 -5.62 12.58 -12.29
C ALA A 183 -7.06 12.12 -12.59
N ARG A 184 -7.27 11.31 -13.64
CA ARG A 184 -8.60 10.77 -13.97
C ARG A 184 -9.13 9.81 -12.90
N VAL A 185 -8.27 8.98 -12.33
CA VAL A 185 -8.66 8.09 -11.22
C VAL A 185 -9.09 8.92 -10.02
N VAL A 186 -8.24 9.86 -9.56
CA VAL A 186 -8.54 10.66 -8.36
C VAL A 186 -9.76 11.55 -8.55
N ALA A 187 -9.98 12.12 -9.73
CA ALA A 187 -11.17 12.92 -10.02
C ALA A 187 -12.48 12.13 -9.90
N GLY A 188 -12.45 10.80 -10.08
CA GLY A 188 -13.63 9.95 -9.92
C GLY A 188 -13.84 9.42 -8.49
N LEU A 189 -12.91 9.65 -7.56
CA LEU A 189 -13.00 9.14 -6.19
C LEU A 189 -13.79 10.09 -5.29
N HIS A 190 -14.69 9.55 -4.46
CA HIS A 190 -15.40 10.31 -3.45
C HIS A 190 -14.58 10.38 -2.14
N CYS A 191 -13.84 11.47 -1.95
CA CYS A 191 -13.02 11.72 -0.77
C CYS A 191 -13.19 13.17 -0.29
N ASP A 192 -13.49 13.38 1.00
CA ASP A 192 -13.59 14.69 1.64
C ASP A 192 -12.32 15.07 2.43
N ASN A 193 -11.27 14.24 2.40
CA ASN A 193 -10.00 14.51 3.06
C ASN A 193 -9.18 15.56 2.29
N ALA A 194 -9.41 16.83 2.60
CA ALA A 194 -8.78 17.97 1.92
C ALA A 194 -7.24 17.93 1.97
N SER A 195 -6.64 17.48 3.07
CA SER A 195 -5.17 17.39 3.21
C SER A 195 -4.58 16.35 2.26
N LEU A 196 -5.24 15.20 2.11
CA LEU A 196 -4.80 14.14 1.22
C LEU A 196 -4.97 14.54 -0.26
N LEU A 197 -6.10 15.17 -0.61
CA LEU A 197 -6.32 15.72 -1.95
C LEU A 197 -5.28 16.80 -2.28
N ARG A 198 -5.00 17.71 -1.35
CA ARG A 198 -3.95 18.72 -1.53
C ARG A 198 -2.57 18.11 -1.74
N ALA A 199 -2.24 17.05 -1.00
CA ALA A 199 -0.98 16.35 -1.18
C ALA A 199 -0.85 15.70 -2.56
N PHE A 200 -1.94 15.13 -3.08
CA PHE A 200 -1.99 14.63 -4.45
C PHE A 200 -1.79 15.76 -5.46
N GLU A 201 -2.51 16.88 -5.32
CA GLU A 201 -2.43 18.01 -6.26
C GLU A 201 -1.01 18.61 -6.33
N ILE A 202 -0.34 18.80 -5.18
CA ILE A 202 1.04 19.30 -5.14
C ILE A 202 1.97 18.39 -5.97
N VAL A 203 1.89 17.07 -5.76
CA VAL A 203 2.73 16.11 -6.48
C VAL A 203 2.38 16.08 -7.97
N ARG A 204 1.09 16.18 -8.31
CA ARG A 204 0.61 16.26 -9.69
C ARG A 204 1.16 17.49 -10.42
N GLU A 205 1.15 18.65 -9.76
CA GLU A 205 1.67 19.92 -10.30
C GLU A 205 3.19 19.88 -10.48
N LEU A 206 3.93 19.37 -9.50
CA LEU A 206 5.38 19.17 -9.62
C LEU A 206 5.73 18.27 -10.81
N GLY A 207 4.96 17.19 -11.02
CA GLY A 207 5.14 16.31 -12.17
C GLY A 207 4.72 16.93 -13.52
N ALA A 208 3.75 17.84 -13.53
CA ALA A 208 3.39 18.63 -14.71
C ALA A 208 4.50 19.63 -15.07
N GLY A 209 5.20 20.15 -14.05
CA GLY A 209 6.36 21.03 -14.15
C GLY A 209 7.67 20.34 -14.58
N LEU A 210 7.65 19.04 -14.93
CA LEU A 210 8.77 18.35 -15.59
C LEU A 210 8.97 18.87 -17.03
N HIS A 211 9.28 20.15 -17.13
CA HIS A 211 9.95 20.80 -18.24
C HIS A 211 11.43 20.38 -18.21
N PRO A 212 12.07 20.18 -19.36
CA PRO A 212 13.52 19.95 -19.39
C PRO A 212 14.22 21.25 -19.00
N GLY A 213 14.56 21.46 -17.72
CA GLY A 213 15.31 22.68 -17.39
C GLY A 213 15.62 23.02 -15.94
N GLU A 214 14.83 22.65 -14.93
CA GLU A 214 15.07 23.20 -13.58
C GLU A 214 14.97 22.14 -12.49
N VAL A 215 16.14 21.61 -12.12
CA VAL A 215 16.35 21.01 -10.81
C VAL A 215 16.36 22.17 -9.82
N LEU A 216 15.28 22.34 -9.08
CA LEU A 216 15.27 23.21 -7.91
C LEU A 216 16.06 22.51 -6.80
N ASP A 217 17.27 23.00 -6.56
CA ASP A 217 18.02 22.78 -5.32
C ASP A 217 17.14 23.22 -4.14
N LEU A 218 16.53 22.25 -3.45
CA LEU A 218 15.83 22.45 -2.20
C LEU A 218 16.72 22.02 -1.03
N GLU A 219 17.86 22.71 -0.89
CA GLU A 219 18.61 22.84 0.36
C GLU A 219 19.08 24.30 0.52
N ARG A 220 18.16 25.20 0.90
CA ARG A 220 18.43 26.45 1.64
C ARG A 220 17.27 26.83 2.53
#